data_AF-A0A854QIB1-F1
#
_entry.id   AF-A0A854QIB1-F1
#
_cell.length_a   1.000
_cell.length_b   1.000
_cell.length_c   1.000
_cell.angle_alpha   90.00
_cell.angle_beta   90.00
_cell.angle_gamma   90.00
#
_symmetry.space_group_name_H-M   'P 1'
#
loop_
_entity.id
_entity.type
_entity.pdbx_description
1 polymer ?
#
loop_
_entity_poly.entity_id
_entity_poly.type
_entity_poly.pdbx_seq_one_letter_code
_entity_poly.pdbx_strand_id
1 'polypeptide(L)'
;MSRTPPSSPIQPLSPLSPISPWPSIPSADECAHSASDAHGDALPNATDVYASIAILGTYLSFALYLFWATVPPEWEWTGWLPDREWTVIVPCWLMVIVLLAYWTYAALIIYNAPPSE
;
A
#
# COMPACT_ATOMS: atom_id res chain seq x y z
N MET A 1 -60.05 -24.20 -0.32
CA MET A 1 -59.03 -24.75 0.59
C MET A 1 -58.01 -25.53 -0.24
N SER A 2 -56.98 -24.87 -0.75
CA SER A 2 -55.91 -25.48 -1.57
C SER A 2 -54.67 -25.67 -0.69
N ARG A 3 -54.27 -26.92 -0.46
CA ARG A 3 -53.03 -27.28 0.27
C ARG A 3 -51.84 -27.24 -0.69
N THR A 4 -50.92 -26.32 -0.46
CA THR A 4 -49.59 -26.29 -1.11
C THR A 4 -48.68 -27.34 -0.45
N PRO A 5 -47.90 -28.14 -1.19
CA PRO A 5 -46.96 -29.10 -0.60
C PRO A 5 -45.73 -28.37 -0.03
N PRO A 6 -45.02 -28.96 0.96
CA PRO A 6 -43.82 -28.35 1.51
C PRO A 6 -42.64 -28.47 0.52
N SER A 7 -42.08 -27.32 0.13
CA SER A 7 -40.84 -27.25 -0.64
C SER A 7 -39.70 -27.87 0.17
N SER A 8 -39.10 -28.95 -0.33
CA SER A 8 -37.88 -29.51 0.25
C SER A 8 -36.70 -28.56 0.01
N PRO A 9 -35.83 -28.30 1.00
CA PRO A 9 -34.61 -27.53 0.76
C PRO A 9 -33.65 -28.38 -0.06
N ILE A 10 -33.33 -27.92 -1.27
CA ILE A 10 -32.22 -28.46 -2.06
C ILE A 10 -30.95 -28.15 -1.27
N GLN A 11 -30.35 -29.17 -0.68
CA GLN A 11 -29.07 -29.09 0.03
C GLN A 11 -27.94 -29.16 -1.01
N PRO A 12 -27.21 -28.05 -1.29
CA PRO A 12 -26.07 -28.11 -2.19
C PRO A 12 -24.91 -28.83 -1.48
N LEU A 13 -24.60 -30.04 -1.93
CA LEU A 13 -23.48 -30.86 -1.47
C LEU A 13 -22.12 -30.39 -2.03
N SER A 14 -21.87 -29.07 -2.08
CA SER A 14 -20.58 -28.55 -2.57
C SER A 14 -19.61 -28.32 -1.41
N PRO A 15 -18.49 -29.08 -1.32
CA PRO A 15 -17.49 -28.97 -0.25
C PRO A 15 -16.47 -27.84 -0.49
N LEU A 16 -16.86 -26.78 -1.18
CA LEU A 16 -16.04 -25.61 -1.46
C LEU A 16 -16.73 -24.40 -0.85
N SER A 17 -16.63 -24.28 0.47
CA SER A 17 -16.97 -23.04 1.18
C SER A 17 -16.01 -21.95 0.69
N PRO A 18 -16.47 -20.93 -0.06
CA PRO A 18 -15.59 -19.83 -0.47
C PRO A 18 -15.11 -19.09 0.79
N ILE A 19 -13.79 -18.86 0.89
CA ILE A 19 -13.15 -18.16 2.00
C ILE A 19 -13.58 -16.68 2.10
N SER A 20 -14.25 -16.16 1.08
CA SER A 20 -14.82 -14.80 1.08
C SER A 20 -16.35 -14.88 0.96
N PRO A 21 -17.11 -14.30 1.91
CA PRO A 21 -18.55 -14.12 1.76
C PRO A 21 -18.86 -13.35 0.46
N TRP A 22 -19.84 -13.84 -0.30
CA TRP A 22 -20.37 -13.09 -1.44
C TRP A 22 -21.05 -11.81 -0.94
N PRO A 23 -20.82 -10.64 -1.57
CA PRO A 23 -21.49 -9.41 -1.15
C PRO A 23 -23.01 -9.54 -1.31
N SER A 24 -23.75 -8.98 -0.36
CA SER A 24 -25.22 -8.96 -0.40
C SER A 24 -25.69 -8.21 -1.65
N ILE A 25 -26.58 -8.83 -2.43
CA ILE A 25 -27.18 -8.21 -3.61
C ILE A 25 -28.20 -7.17 -3.10
N PRO A 26 -28.02 -5.87 -3.39
CA PRO A 26 -28.99 -4.85 -2.98
C PRO A 26 -30.33 -5.12 -3.66
N SER A 27 -31.43 -4.94 -2.92
CA SER A 27 -32.79 -5.02 -3.44
C SER A 27 -32.99 -3.96 -4.53
N ALA A 28 -33.91 -4.17 -5.49
CA ALA A 28 -34.14 -3.22 -6.59
C ALA A 28 -34.46 -1.78 -6.08
N ASP A 29 -35.09 -1.69 -4.91
CA ASP A 29 -35.44 -0.43 -4.25
C ASP A 29 -34.22 0.24 -3.60
N GLU A 30 -33.26 -0.56 -3.11
CA GLU A 30 -31.96 -0.09 -2.62
C GLU A 30 -31.04 0.32 -3.78
N CYS A 31 -31.18 -0.30 -4.96
CA CYS A 31 -30.39 0.05 -6.15
C CYS A 31 -30.76 1.44 -6.70
N ALA A 32 -32.03 1.85 -6.59
CA ALA A 32 -32.47 3.19 -6.98
C ALA A 32 -31.90 4.29 -6.05
N HIS A 33 -31.71 3.99 -4.76
CA HIS A 33 -31.08 4.90 -3.80
C HIS A 33 -29.55 4.81 -3.81
N SER A 34 -28.99 3.62 -4.02
CA SER A 34 -27.53 3.38 -4.10
C SER A 34 -26.91 3.86 -5.41
N ALA A 35 -27.67 3.92 -6.51
CA ALA A 35 -27.17 4.50 -7.76
C ALA A 35 -26.95 6.03 -7.66
N SER A 36 -27.65 6.69 -6.73
CA SER A 36 -27.42 8.11 -6.43
C SER A 36 -26.21 8.33 -5.52
N ASP A 37 -25.88 7.38 -4.63
CA ASP A 37 -24.75 7.46 -3.70
C ASP A 37 -23.45 6.81 -4.23
N ALA A 38 -23.53 5.92 -5.22
CA ALA A 38 -22.36 5.33 -5.89
C ALA A 38 -21.57 6.34 -6.74
N HIS A 39 -22.07 7.57 -6.89
CA HIS A 39 -21.36 8.68 -7.53
C HIS A 39 -20.78 9.70 -6.53
N GLY A 40 -20.82 9.39 -5.22
CA GLY A 40 -20.20 10.20 -4.15
C GLY A 40 -18.82 9.71 -3.71
N ASP A 41 -18.47 8.45 -3.99
CA ASP A 41 -17.23 7.79 -3.51
C ASP A 41 -16.14 7.67 -4.59
N ALA A 42 -16.11 8.61 -5.54
CA ALA A 42 -15.10 8.65 -6.61
C ALA A 42 -13.87 9.50 -6.25
N LEU A 43 -13.73 9.93 -5.00
CA LEU A 43 -12.53 10.66 -4.56
C LEU A 43 -11.48 9.65 -4.08
N PRO A 44 -10.24 9.67 -4.64
CA PRO A 44 -9.19 8.80 -4.18
C PRO A 44 -8.93 9.05 -2.69
N ASN A 45 -8.76 7.96 -1.93
CA ASN A 45 -8.42 8.04 -0.51
C ASN A 45 -7.18 8.94 -0.36
N ALA A 46 -7.20 9.87 0.59
CA ALA A 46 -6.09 10.79 0.83
C ALA A 46 -4.76 10.03 0.98
N THR A 47 -4.80 8.86 1.62
CA THR A 47 -3.65 7.97 1.79
C THR A 47 -3.03 7.53 0.46
N ASP A 48 -3.86 7.16 -0.52
CA ASP A 48 -3.38 6.70 -1.83
C ASP A 48 -2.76 7.86 -2.64
N VAL A 49 -3.31 9.06 -2.50
CA VAL A 49 -2.76 10.27 -3.12
C VAL A 49 -1.38 10.59 -2.52
N TYR A 50 -1.25 10.59 -1.19
CA TYR A 50 0.04 10.84 -0.53
C TYR A 50 1.06 9.75 -0.82
N ALA A 51 0.65 8.48 -0.84
CA ALA A 51 1.51 7.36 -1.19
C ALA A 51 2.03 7.52 -2.63
N SER A 52 1.16 7.87 -3.57
CA SER A 52 1.54 8.11 -4.97
C SER A 52 2.55 9.25 -5.11
N ILE A 53 2.32 10.37 -4.41
CA ILE A 53 3.24 11.52 -4.41
C ILE A 53 4.57 11.15 -3.76
N ALA A 54 4.55 10.40 -2.65
CA ALA A 54 5.75 9.96 -1.96
C ALA A 54 6.60 9.03 -2.85
N ILE A 55 5.97 8.07 -3.54
CA ILE A 55 6.65 7.16 -4.47
C ILE A 55 7.22 7.93 -5.65
N LEU A 56 6.41 8.79 -6.30
CA LEU A 56 6.85 9.60 -7.42
C LEU A 56 8.01 10.54 -7.02
N GLY A 57 7.88 11.20 -5.87
CA GLY A 57 8.91 12.06 -5.30
C GLY A 57 10.20 11.29 -5.02
N THR A 58 10.10 10.08 -4.47
CA THR A 58 11.27 9.22 -4.20
C THR A 58 11.99 8.86 -5.49
N TYR A 59 11.27 8.43 -6.52
CA TYR A 59 11.87 8.11 -7.82
C TYR A 59 12.48 9.34 -8.50
N LEU A 60 11.80 10.49 -8.43
CA LEU A 60 12.29 11.73 -9.04
C LEU A 60 13.55 12.25 -8.33
N SER A 61 13.57 12.24 -7.00
CA SER A 61 14.75 12.55 -6.20
C SER A 61 15.89 11.56 -6.45
N PHE A 62 15.59 10.27 -6.58
CA PHE A 62 16.59 9.25 -6.88
C PHE A 62 17.18 9.41 -8.29
N ALA A 63 16.36 9.71 -9.29
CA ALA A 63 16.82 10.00 -10.65
C ALA A 63 17.68 11.27 -10.69
N LEU A 64 17.27 12.33 -9.99
CA LEU A 64 18.05 13.55 -9.84
C LEU A 64 19.40 13.27 -9.16
N TYR A 65 19.41 12.42 -8.13
CA TYR A 65 20.62 11.97 -7.46
C TYR A 65 21.56 11.20 -8.39
N LEU A 66 21.05 10.27 -9.22
CA LEU A 66 21.87 9.54 -10.19
C LEU A 66 22.40 10.44 -11.30
N PHE A 67 21.57 11.37 -11.79
CA PHE A 67 22.00 12.37 -12.76
C PHE A 67 23.13 13.21 -12.17
N TRP A 68 22.90 13.74 -10.96
CA TRP A 68 23.90 14.46 -10.19
C TRP A 68 25.19 13.67 -10.03
N ALA A 69 25.10 12.38 -9.67
CA ALA A 69 26.25 11.50 -9.45
C ALA A 69 27.04 11.14 -10.72
N THR A 70 26.39 11.09 -11.88
CA THR A 70 27.02 10.64 -13.15
C THR A 70 27.49 11.77 -14.06
N VAL A 71 27.05 13.03 -13.83
CA VAL A 71 27.50 14.19 -14.61
C VAL A 71 29.03 14.39 -14.49
N PRO A 72 29.79 14.44 -15.59
CA PRO A 72 31.23 14.68 -15.55
C PRO A 72 31.58 16.08 -15.02
N PRO A 73 32.74 16.26 -14.37
CA PRO A 73 33.15 17.53 -13.74
C PRO A 73 33.58 18.62 -14.73
N GLU A 74 33.48 18.38 -16.04
CA GLU A 74 34.06 19.23 -17.09
C GLU A 74 33.21 20.46 -17.44
N TRP A 75 32.11 20.69 -16.73
CA TRP A 75 31.26 21.85 -16.96
C TRP A 75 31.48 22.93 -15.89
N GLU A 76 31.68 24.18 -16.34
CA GLU A 76 32.02 25.33 -15.48
C GLU A 76 30.98 25.61 -14.38
N TRP A 77 29.70 25.31 -14.62
CA TRP A 77 28.61 25.43 -13.62
C TRP A 77 28.61 24.35 -12.52
N THR A 78 29.40 23.28 -12.67
CA THR A 78 29.42 22.15 -11.71
C THR A 78 30.29 22.45 -10.48
N GLY A 79 31.00 23.58 -10.46
CA GLY A 79 31.87 23.98 -9.35
C GLY A 79 31.15 24.39 -8.06
N TRP A 80 29.84 24.69 -8.10
CA TRP A 80 29.02 24.94 -6.90
C TRP A 80 28.47 23.64 -6.27
N LEU A 81 28.62 22.53 -6.97
CA LEU A 81 28.00 21.26 -6.61
C LEU A 81 28.83 20.55 -5.52
N PRO A 82 28.20 19.93 -4.48
CA PRO A 82 28.94 19.28 -3.41
C PRO A 82 29.87 18.17 -3.92
N ASP A 83 30.92 17.88 -3.15
CA ASP A 83 31.94 16.91 -3.55
C ASP A 83 31.35 15.52 -3.84
N ARG A 84 31.99 14.79 -4.76
CA ARG A 84 31.47 13.48 -5.21
C ARG A 84 31.56 12.39 -4.16
N GLU A 85 32.28 12.60 -3.07
CA GLU A 85 32.32 11.68 -1.92
C GLU A 85 30.93 11.38 -1.35
N TRP A 86 30.02 12.34 -1.46
CA TRP A 86 28.62 12.20 -1.03
C TRP A 86 27.86 11.13 -1.81
N THR A 87 28.30 10.78 -3.03
CA THR A 87 27.69 9.71 -3.84
C THR A 87 27.79 8.32 -3.20
N VAL A 88 28.76 8.12 -2.30
CA VAL A 88 28.94 6.85 -1.58
C VAL A 88 28.43 6.96 -0.15
N ILE A 89 28.62 8.13 0.48
CA ILE A 89 28.20 8.36 1.86
C ILE A 89 26.68 8.25 2.00
N VAL A 90 25.90 8.83 1.06
CA VAL A 90 24.44 8.81 1.10
C VAL A 90 23.85 7.38 1.10
N PRO A 91 24.14 6.50 0.12
CA PRO A 91 23.59 5.15 0.12
C PRO A 91 24.14 4.30 1.28
N CYS A 92 25.37 4.54 1.72
CA CYS A 92 25.96 3.88 2.88
C CYS A 92 25.18 4.22 4.17
N TRP A 93 24.94 5.51 4.42
CA TRP A 93 24.15 5.95 5.58
C TRP A 93 22.69 5.49 5.50
N LEU A 94 22.09 5.47 4.32
CA LEU A 94 20.74 4.94 4.13
C LEU A 94 20.67 3.47 4.57
N MET A 95 21.65 2.64 4.20
CA MET A 95 21.71 1.25 4.67
C MET A 95 21.86 1.14 6.19
N VAL A 96 22.65 2.01 6.81
CA VAL A 96 22.79 2.07 8.28
C VAL A 96 21.46 2.41 8.94
N ILE A 97 20.72 3.39 8.42
CA ILE A 97 19.40 3.78 8.94
C ILE A 97 18.40 2.62 8.83
N VAL A 98 18.36 1.93 7.68
CA VAL A 98 17.52 0.76 7.48
C VAL A 98 17.87 -0.34 8.49
N LEU A 99 19.15 -0.63 8.67
CA LEU A 99 19.60 -1.64 9.62
C LEU A 99 19.22 -1.28 11.06
N LEU A 100 19.38 -0.01 11.44
CA LEU A 100 18.98 0.50 12.76
C LEU A 100 17.47 0.40 12.98
N ALA A 101 16.67 0.70 11.96
CA ALA A 101 15.21 0.57 12.01
C ALA A 101 14.79 -0.89 12.22
N TYR A 102 15.39 -1.83 11.48
CA TYR A 102 15.15 -3.27 11.67
C TYR A 102 15.58 -3.75 13.06
N TRP A 103 16.71 -3.25 13.56
CA TRP A 103 17.16 -3.62 14.90
C TRP A 103 16.22 -3.08 15.98
N THR A 104 15.74 -1.85 15.83
CA THR A 104 14.73 -1.26 16.72
C THR A 104 13.43 -2.05 16.69
N TYR A 105 12.98 -2.46 15.50
CA TYR A 105 11.80 -3.30 15.33
C TYR A 105 11.97 -4.67 16.00
N ALA A 106 13.13 -5.31 15.85
CA ALA A 106 13.44 -6.55 16.54
C ALA A 106 13.42 -6.39 18.06
N ALA A 107 13.98 -5.28 18.58
CA ALA A 107 13.93 -4.97 20.00
C ALA A 107 12.48 -4.77 20.50
N LEU A 108 11.64 -4.09 19.73
CA LEU A 108 10.21 -3.90 20.01
C LEU A 108 9.45 -5.22 20.04
N ILE A 109 9.75 -6.15 19.13
CA ILE A 109 9.13 -7.49 19.13
C ILE A 109 9.49 -8.25 20.39
N ILE A 110 10.77 -8.27 20.77
CA ILE A 110 11.25 -8.95 21.98
C ILE A 110 10.61 -8.33 23.22
N TYR A 111 10.49 -7.00 23.27
CA TYR A 111 9.85 -6.30 24.37
C TYR A 111 8.36 -6.62 24.51
N ASN A 112 7.65 -6.81 23.39
CA ASN A 112 6.22 -7.14 23.39
C ASN A 112 5.94 -8.66 23.39
N ALA A 113 6.97 -9.51 23.47
CA ALA A 113 6.76 -10.95 23.50
C ALA A 113 6.04 -11.36 24.80
N PRO A 114 4.94 -12.13 24.72
CA PRO A 114 4.26 -12.61 25.91
C PRO A 114 5.16 -13.57 26.70
N PRO A 115 5.05 -13.63 28.04
CA PRO A 115 5.80 -14.58 28.83
C PRO A 115 5.40 -16.00 28.41
N SER A 116 6.38 -16.81 28.03
CA SER A 116 6.17 -18.24 27.79
C SER A 116 5.88 -18.93 29.11
N GLU A 117 4.70 -19.55 29.24
CA GLU A 117 4.36 -20.45 30.38
C GLU A 117 5.26 -21.69 30.43
#